data_AF-I8U2F5-F1
#
_entry.id   AF-I8U2F5-F1
#
_cell.length_a   1.000
_cell.length_b   1.000
_cell.length_c   1.000
_cell.angle_alpha   90.00
_cell.angle_beta   90.00
_cell.angle_gamma   90.00
#
_symmetry.space_group_name_H-M   'P 1'
#
loop_
_entity.id
_entity.type
_entity.pdbx_description
1 polymer ?
#
loop_
_entity_poly.entity_id
_entity_poly.type
_entity_poly.pdbx_seq_one_letter_code
_entity_poly.pdbx_strand_id
1 'polypeptide(L)'
;MAQKHEITQRDYILGMPYKEIAAKYAVSVETVKSWRKRHGCSRDKTTKKGAPIALLRQQKGCTPKTKGEPEVPEEELSDQELLFCHYYVGRWNATQAAFKAGYASRGNKASARYR
;
A
#
# COMPACT_ATOMS: atom_id res chain seq x y z
N MET A 1 21.61 17.92 -30.50
CA MET A 1 20.14 17.94 -30.29
C MET A 1 19.88 17.48 -28.87
N ALA A 2 19.58 18.38 -27.92
CA ALA A 2 19.16 17.95 -26.59
C ALA A 2 17.86 17.15 -26.72
N GLN A 3 17.80 15.97 -26.14
CA GLN A 3 16.63 15.11 -26.27
C GLN A 3 15.43 15.82 -25.64
N LYS A 4 14.29 15.88 -26.35
CA LYS A 4 13.07 16.61 -25.90
C LYS A 4 12.67 16.27 -24.46
N HIS A 5 12.98 15.05 -24.00
CA HIS A 5 12.71 14.60 -22.63
C HIS A 5 13.49 15.37 -21.55
N GLU A 6 14.74 15.80 -21.79
CA GLU A 6 15.56 16.48 -20.77
C GLU A 6 15.02 17.86 -20.45
N ILE A 7 14.61 18.59 -21.49
CA ILE A 7 14.06 19.94 -21.36
C ILE A 7 12.69 19.88 -20.66
N THR A 8 11.88 18.89 -21.04
CA THR A 8 10.58 18.60 -20.41
C THR A 8 10.72 18.31 -18.91
N GLN A 9 11.76 17.57 -18.51
CA GLN A 9 12.02 17.25 -17.11
C GLN A 9 12.42 18.48 -16.30
N ARG A 10 13.27 19.35 -16.87
CA ARG A 10 13.63 20.64 -16.23
C ARG A 10 12.40 21.50 -15.98
N ASP A 11 11.55 21.68 -16.99
CA ASP A 11 10.29 22.44 -16.85
C ASP A 11 9.34 21.80 -15.83
N TYR A 12 9.27 20.47 -15.77
CA TYR A 12 8.49 19.76 -14.77
C TYR A 12 9.01 19.98 -13.33
N ILE A 13 10.34 19.98 -13.14
CA ILE A 13 10.99 20.26 -11.85
C ILE A 13 10.73 21.70 -11.42
N LEU A 14 10.78 22.66 -12.36
CA LEU A 14 10.41 24.07 -12.14
C LEU A 14 8.94 24.27 -11.75
N GLY A 15 8.12 23.22 -11.86
CA GLY A 15 6.75 23.19 -11.35
C GLY A 15 5.68 23.44 -12.38
N MET A 16 6.03 23.56 -13.67
CA MET A 16 5.05 23.71 -14.74
C MET A 16 4.08 22.52 -14.79
N PRO A 17 2.79 22.77 -15.04
CA PRO A 17 1.82 21.70 -15.23
C PRO A 17 2.05 20.99 -16.57
N TYR A 18 1.70 19.70 -16.63
CA TYR A 18 1.92 18.87 -17.83
C TYR A 18 1.27 19.42 -19.10
N LYS A 19 0.15 20.14 -18.98
CA LYS A 19 -0.58 20.71 -20.12
C LYS A 19 0.23 21.81 -20.82
N GLU A 20 0.90 22.67 -20.05
CA GLU A 20 1.69 23.77 -20.60
C GLU A 20 3.00 23.26 -21.22
N ILE A 21 3.62 22.27 -20.57
CA ILE A 21 4.81 21.60 -21.11
C ILE A 21 4.47 20.90 -22.44
N ALA A 22 3.33 20.21 -22.50
CA ALA A 22 2.81 19.58 -23.70
C ALA A 22 2.61 20.58 -24.85
N ALA A 23 1.99 21.72 -24.57
CA ALA A 23 1.76 22.78 -25.56
C ALA A 23 3.08 23.39 -26.06
N LYS A 24 4.04 23.67 -25.15
CA LYS A 24 5.35 24.27 -25.48
C LYS A 24 6.20 23.41 -26.42
N TYR A 25 6.15 22.09 -26.25
CA TYR A 25 6.95 21.15 -27.05
C TYR A 25 6.15 20.45 -28.16
N ALA A 26 4.87 20.79 -28.33
CA ALA A 26 3.92 20.14 -29.24
C ALA A 26 3.88 18.61 -29.06
N VAL A 27 3.86 18.16 -27.81
CA VAL A 27 3.84 16.74 -27.44
C VAL A 27 2.56 16.45 -26.66
N SER A 28 1.99 15.24 -26.78
CA SER A 28 0.87 14.83 -25.94
C SER A 28 1.24 14.82 -24.45
N VAL A 29 0.24 15.09 -23.59
CA VAL A 29 0.38 15.00 -22.13
C VAL A 29 0.80 13.59 -21.71
N GLU A 30 0.34 12.58 -22.44
CA GLU A 30 0.63 11.15 -22.24
C GLU A 30 2.12 10.85 -22.45
N THR A 31 2.75 11.49 -23.44
CA THR A 31 4.20 11.35 -23.66
C THR A 31 5.00 11.96 -22.51
N VAL A 32 4.58 13.13 -22.01
CA VAL A 32 5.22 13.77 -20.85
C VAL A 32 5.11 12.90 -19.59
N LYS A 33 3.94 12.29 -19.37
CA LYS A 33 3.71 11.31 -18.29
C LYS A 33 4.60 10.06 -18.46
N SER A 34 4.76 9.56 -19.69
CA SER A 34 5.61 8.41 -20.03
C SER A 34 7.08 8.70 -19.73
N TRP A 35 7.58 9.88 -20.11
CA TRP A 35 8.97 10.29 -19.80
C TRP A 35 9.22 10.41 -18.30
N ARG A 36 8.29 11.00 -17.54
CA ARG A 36 8.38 11.02 -16.07
C ARG A 36 8.48 9.61 -15.49
N LYS A 37 7.67 8.68 -15.98
CA LYS A 37 7.64 7.28 -15.50
C LYS A 37 8.95 6.55 -15.81
N ARG A 38 9.53 6.74 -17.01
CA ARG A 38 10.75 6.06 -17.44
C ARG A 38 12.01 6.59 -16.76
N HIS A 39 12.10 7.90 -16.54
CA HIS A 39 13.30 8.54 -16.01
C HIS A 39 13.21 8.89 -14.51
N GLY A 40 12.17 8.44 -13.82
CA GLY A 40 12.08 8.56 -12.36
C GLY A 40 12.04 10.00 -11.83
N CYS A 41 11.67 11.00 -12.64
CA CYS A 41 11.60 12.38 -12.17
C CYS A 41 10.46 12.57 -11.16
N SER A 42 10.82 12.65 -9.88
CA SER A 42 9.96 13.13 -8.81
C SER A 42 10.13 14.64 -8.67
N ARG A 43 9.01 15.35 -8.48
CA ARG A 43 9.03 16.73 -7.98
C ARG A 43 8.56 16.65 -6.54
N ASP A 44 9.32 17.19 -5.61
CA ASP A 44 8.90 17.31 -4.22
C ASP A 44 7.62 18.13 -4.16
N LYS A 45 6.49 17.45 -3.94
CA LYS A 45 5.17 18.08 -3.76
C LYS A 45 5.02 18.57 -2.31
N THR A 46 6.06 19.16 -1.74
CA THR A 46 6.10 19.60 -0.34
C THR A 46 5.23 20.83 -0.06
N THR A 47 4.54 21.38 -1.08
CA THR A 47 3.64 22.55 -0.94
C THR A 47 2.23 22.32 -1.49
N LYS A 48 1.68 21.11 -1.38
CA LYS A 48 0.22 20.93 -1.43
C LYS A 48 -0.28 20.31 -0.13
N LYS A 49 -0.45 21.14 0.90
CA LYS A 49 -1.34 20.84 2.03
C LYS A 49 -2.74 20.62 1.44
N GLY A 50 -3.35 19.47 1.69
CA GLY A 50 -4.76 19.22 1.38
C GLY A 50 -4.99 18.25 0.22
N ALA A 51 -4.72 16.97 0.48
CA ALA A 51 -5.59 15.88 0.03
C ALA A 51 -5.15 14.63 0.81
N PRO A 52 -5.95 14.07 1.73
CA PRO A 52 -5.70 12.72 2.18
C PRO A 52 -5.83 11.83 0.94
N ILE A 53 -4.73 11.20 0.54
CA ILE A 53 -4.80 10.09 -0.41
C ILE A 53 -5.59 9.01 0.32
N ALA A 54 -6.89 9.00 0.08
CA ALA A 54 -7.78 7.94 0.49
C ALA A 54 -7.34 6.66 -0.22
N LEU A 55 -6.39 5.95 0.38
CA LEU A 55 -6.14 4.54 0.14
C LEU A 55 -7.28 3.74 0.77
N LEU A 56 -8.53 3.98 0.33
CA LEU A 56 -9.64 3.09 0.64
C LEU A 56 -9.55 1.89 -0.30
N ARG A 57 -8.70 0.92 0.05
CA ARG A 57 -8.92 -0.46 -0.39
C ARG A 57 -10.26 -0.88 0.20
N GLN A 58 -11.29 -0.96 -0.63
CA GLN A 58 -12.56 -1.56 -0.24
C GLN A 58 -12.30 -3.00 0.20
N GLN A 59 -12.33 -3.25 1.52
CA GLN A 59 -12.34 -4.59 2.06
C GLN A 59 -13.77 -5.11 1.95
N LYS A 60 -14.01 -5.91 0.93
CA LYS A 60 -15.19 -6.78 0.85
C LYS A 60 -14.88 -7.99 1.75
N GLY A 61 -15.59 -8.14 2.87
CA GLY A 61 -15.54 -9.41 3.61
C GLY A 61 -15.85 -9.34 5.10
N CYS A 62 -17.13 -9.53 5.41
CA CYS A 62 -17.68 -10.31 6.53
C CYS A 62 -17.25 -9.97 7.97
N THR A 63 -18.17 -9.32 8.69
CA THR A 63 -18.29 -9.39 10.15
C THR A 63 -18.64 -10.80 10.61
N PRO A 64 -18.21 -11.19 11.81
CA PRO A 64 -19.17 -11.71 12.77
C PRO A 64 -19.22 -10.80 13.99
N LYS A 65 -20.43 -10.33 14.28
CA LYS A 65 -20.77 -9.87 15.63
C LYS A 65 -20.85 -11.10 16.52
N THR A 66 -19.97 -11.21 17.51
CA THR A 66 -20.31 -11.93 18.73
C THR A 66 -20.44 -10.89 19.83
N LYS A 67 -21.66 -10.79 20.37
CA LYS A 67 -21.95 -10.02 21.57
C LYS A 67 -21.42 -10.81 22.77
N GLY A 68 -20.59 -10.18 23.57
CA GLY A 68 -20.25 -10.58 24.93
C GLY A 68 -19.96 -9.30 25.70
N GLU A 69 -20.85 -8.97 26.63
CA GLU A 69 -20.77 -7.83 27.55
C GLU A 69 -19.65 -8.07 28.59
N PRO A 70 -19.00 -7.03 29.14
CA PRO A 70 -17.62 -7.10 29.61
C PRO A 70 -17.53 -7.49 31.08
N GLU A 71 -16.58 -8.37 31.39
CA GLU A 71 -16.01 -8.51 32.72
C GLU A 71 -14.50 -8.27 32.58
N VAL A 72 -14.04 -7.13 33.09
CA VAL A 72 -12.62 -6.83 33.24
C VAL A 72 -12.21 -7.36 34.61
N PRO A 73 -11.31 -8.35 34.65
CA PRO A 73 -10.23 -8.30 35.62
C PRO A 73 -8.88 -8.50 34.92
N GLU A 74 -8.06 -7.47 35.05
CA GLU A 74 -6.62 -7.35 34.78
C GLU A 74 -6.12 -7.69 33.36
N GLU A 75 -5.44 -6.70 32.77
CA GLU A 75 -4.90 -6.64 31.42
C GLU A 75 -3.80 -7.68 31.13
N GLU A 76 -4.14 -8.95 31.15
CA GLU A 76 -3.28 -10.02 30.67
C GLU A 76 -3.73 -10.40 29.26
N LEU A 77 -3.09 -9.78 28.27
CA LEU A 77 -3.17 -10.20 26.87
C LEU A 77 -3.08 -11.72 26.81
N SER A 78 -4.03 -12.40 26.18
CA SER A 78 -4.01 -13.86 26.08
C SER A 78 -2.65 -14.31 25.55
N ASP A 79 -2.11 -15.44 26.02
CA ASP A 79 -0.86 -16.00 25.50
C ASP A 79 -0.85 -16.02 23.96
N GLN A 80 -2.01 -16.25 23.36
CA GLN A 80 -2.22 -16.24 21.92
C GLN A 80 -2.03 -14.85 21.29
N GLU A 81 -2.55 -13.81 21.93
CA GLU A 81 -2.45 -12.41 21.51
C GLU A 81 -1.04 -11.87 21.73
N LEU A 82 -0.40 -12.25 22.84
CA LEU A 82 0.98 -11.90 23.14
C LEU A 82 1.94 -12.55 22.13
N LEU A 83 1.73 -13.82 21.81
CA LEU A 83 2.49 -14.51 20.76
C LEU A 83 2.31 -13.82 19.40
N PHE A 84 1.08 -13.40 19.07
CA PHE A 84 0.79 -12.66 17.84
C PHE A 84 1.58 -11.35 17.77
N CYS A 85 1.56 -10.55 18.84
CA CYS A 85 2.25 -9.26 18.91
C CYS A 85 3.77 -9.41 18.74
N HIS A 86 4.40 -10.31 19.52
CA HIS A 86 5.84 -10.61 19.39
C HIS A 86 6.21 -10.98 17.95
N TYR A 87 5.36 -11.79 17.35
CA TYR A 87 5.55 -12.24 16.00
C TYR A 87 5.33 -11.17 14.93
N TYR A 88 4.36 -10.28 15.11
CA TYR A 88 4.03 -9.23 14.15
C TYR A 88 5.14 -8.18 14.07
N VAL A 89 5.70 -7.75 15.21
CA VAL A 89 6.79 -6.75 15.26
C VAL A 89 8.01 -7.19 14.44
N GLY A 90 8.35 -8.48 14.44
CA GLY A 90 9.52 -8.98 13.72
C GLY A 90 9.32 -9.14 12.19
N ARG A 91 8.09 -9.38 11.72
CA ARG A 91 7.85 -9.75 10.31
C ARG A 91 6.87 -8.84 9.56
N TRP A 92 6.22 -7.91 10.25
CA TRP A 92 5.23 -6.97 9.71
C TRP A 92 4.19 -7.62 8.77
N ASN A 93 3.85 -8.88 9.07
CA ASN A 93 2.96 -9.71 8.27
C ASN A 93 1.92 -10.35 9.20
N ALA A 94 0.72 -9.76 9.20
CA ALA A 94 -0.38 -10.14 10.07
C ALA A 94 -0.86 -11.57 9.82
N THR A 95 -0.92 -12.00 8.56
CA THR A 95 -1.37 -13.34 8.19
C THR A 95 -0.43 -14.42 8.75
N GLN A 96 0.88 -14.25 8.59
CA GLN A 96 1.86 -15.16 9.18
C GLN A 96 1.93 -15.04 10.72
N ALA A 97 1.66 -13.85 11.28
CA ALA A 97 1.47 -13.63 12.72
C ALA A 97 0.36 -14.49 13.29
N ALA A 98 -0.83 -14.41 12.68
CA ALA A 98 -2.00 -15.16 13.09
C ALA A 98 -1.80 -16.69 12.95
N PHE A 99 -1.20 -17.16 11.86
CA PHE A 99 -0.92 -18.59 11.67
C PHE A 99 0.03 -19.15 12.74
N LYS A 100 1.10 -18.44 13.09
CA LYS A 100 2.04 -18.91 14.11
C LYS A 100 1.50 -18.76 15.53
N ALA A 101 0.62 -17.80 15.77
CA ALA A 101 -0.13 -17.67 17.02
C ALA A 101 -1.34 -18.63 17.09
N GLY A 102 -1.48 -19.58 16.17
CA GLY A 102 -2.50 -20.64 16.28
C GLY A 102 -3.94 -20.21 15.99
N TYR A 103 -4.18 -18.98 15.51
CA TYR A 103 -5.52 -18.52 15.12
C TYR A 103 -6.10 -19.27 13.91
N ALA A 104 -5.26 -19.95 13.14
CA ALA A 104 -5.69 -20.76 12.01
C ALA A 104 -4.87 -22.04 11.92
N SER A 105 -5.52 -23.19 12.09
CA SER A 105 -4.91 -24.50 11.87
C SER A 105 -4.81 -24.73 10.36
N ARG A 106 -3.64 -25.19 9.86
CA ARG A 106 -3.49 -25.58 8.45
C ARG A 106 -4.46 -26.74 8.21
N GLY A 107 -5.57 -26.47 7.52
CA GLY A 107 -6.59 -27.49 7.24
C GLY A 107 -5.93 -28.79 6.76
N ASN A 108 -6.25 -29.89 7.43
CA ASN A 108 -5.72 -31.22 7.13
C ASN A 108 -5.80 -31.46 5.62
N LYS A 109 -4.64 -31.46 4.94
CA LYS A 109 -4.55 -32.02 3.60
C LYS A 109 -4.63 -33.53 3.75
N ALA A 110 -5.85 -34.05 3.86
CA ALA A 110 -6.10 -35.47 3.66
C ALA A 110 -5.48 -35.81 2.30
N SER A 111 -4.48 -36.70 2.30
CA SER A 111 -3.84 -37.17 1.09
C SER A 111 -4.91 -37.85 0.22
N ALA A 112 -5.35 -37.19 -0.85
CA ALA A 112 -6.09 -37.83 -1.90
C ALA A 112 -5.14 -38.81 -2.60
N ARG A 113 -5.04 -40.02 -2.07
CA ARG A 113 -4.45 -41.15 -2.78
C ARG A 113 -5.43 -41.49 -3.88
N TYR A 114 -5.14 -41.04 -5.10
CA TYR A 114 -5.78 -41.62 -6.27
C TYR A 114 -5.41 -43.10 -6.33
N ARG A 115 -6.43 -43.95 -6.35
CA ARG A 115 -6.36 -45.38 -6.61
C ARG A 115 -7.19 -45.67 -7.85
#